data_AF-A0A534E2P8-F1
#
_entry.id   AF-A0A534E2P8-F1
#
_cell.length_a   1.000
_cell.length_b   1.000
_cell.length_c   1.000
_cell.angle_alpha   90.00
_cell.angle_beta   90.00
_cell.angle_gamma   90.00
#
_symmetry.space_group_name_H-M   'P 1'
#
loop_
_entity.id
_entity.type
_entity.pdbx_description
1 polymer ?
#
loop_
_entity_poly.entity_id
_entity_poly.type
_entity_poly.pdbx_seq_one_letter_code
_entity_poly.pdbx_strand_id
1 'polypeptide(L)'
;MVGFKQRSAQEHADGTWIIRTHSTENDARLDEMLTSLRYGLPTLPFSPRKGKAVNGLVHDAKYISHLFQSLDTDSAALRLLEDVGLDAEQPHYRPRGRNSNRHNIVITLCADRRGASPMHRISVAGACATVRRILEAQGLSVRAAKHNHRSWRFETVRKDFGELMTIARRIRDELDAQLVLQGLMYKRSLPFVTAAAIRPGMVVATDANSFDVVERIEAQPYTGEVYDLNIERTHNFIAGGVITHNSIYRFRGASARHLEQFRRDYPAAQLFRLEQNYRSTGTILEAANGLIAHNAGRLGKKLWTSGARGEPIRLYTAFNERDEAEFVTHRIREWVARGGQRRELAILYRSNA
;
A
#
# COMPACT_ATOMS: atom_id res chain seq x y z
N MET A 1 -2.01 0.25 26.60
CA MET A 1 -2.74 0.12 25.32
C MET A 1 -2.57 1.43 24.58
N VAL A 2 -2.32 1.44 23.27
CA VAL A 2 -2.20 2.71 22.52
C VAL A 2 -3.53 3.47 22.61
N GLY A 3 -3.50 4.78 22.88
CA GLY A 3 -4.66 5.57 23.25
C GLY A 3 -5.87 5.44 22.31
N PHE A 4 -5.63 5.43 20.99
CA PHE A 4 -6.70 5.27 20.00
C PHE A 4 -7.43 3.91 20.08
N LYS A 5 -6.73 2.83 20.46
CA LYS A 5 -7.35 1.50 20.60
C LYS A 5 -8.28 1.45 21.79
N GLN A 6 -7.88 2.09 22.88
CA GLN A 6 -8.71 2.22 24.07
C GLN A 6 -9.93 3.08 23.78
N ARG A 7 -9.75 4.24 23.12
CA ARG A 7 -10.85 5.12 22.72
C ARG A 7 -11.83 4.41 21.78
N SER A 8 -11.33 3.71 20.76
CA SER A 8 -12.18 2.95 19.82
C SER A 8 -13.02 1.88 20.53
N ALA A 9 -12.45 1.22 21.54
CA ALA A 9 -13.16 0.22 22.32
C ALA A 9 -14.20 0.83 23.27
N GLN A 10 -13.92 2.01 23.84
CA GLN A 10 -14.82 2.71 24.76
C GLN A 10 -15.98 3.40 24.02
N GLU A 11 -15.71 3.98 22.86
CA GLU A 11 -16.67 4.74 22.06
C GLU A 11 -17.34 3.90 20.97
N HIS A 12 -17.06 2.59 20.93
CA HIS A 12 -17.61 1.66 19.95
C HIS A 12 -17.37 2.07 18.49
N ALA A 13 -16.23 2.71 18.17
CA ALA A 13 -15.92 3.13 16.80
C ALA A 13 -15.81 1.93 15.83
N ASP A 14 -16.26 2.08 14.58
CA ASP A 14 -16.15 1.03 13.54
C ASP A 14 -14.77 0.98 12.89
N GLY A 15 -14.11 2.13 12.79
CA GLY A 15 -12.77 2.28 12.22
C GLY A 15 -12.02 3.47 12.83
N THR A 16 -10.72 3.55 12.55
CA THR A 16 -9.90 4.69 12.93
C THR A 16 -8.91 5.01 11.84
N TRP A 17 -8.86 6.28 11.47
CA TRP A 17 -7.94 6.85 10.50
C TRP A 17 -6.96 7.78 11.21
N ILE A 18 -5.68 7.66 10.86
CA ILE A 18 -4.61 8.55 11.29
C ILE A 18 -4.49 9.63 10.21
N ILE A 19 -5.04 10.81 10.49
CA ILE A 19 -5.06 11.94 9.56
C ILE A 19 -3.66 12.57 9.47
N ARG A 20 -3.05 12.91 10.62
CA ARG A 20 -1.70 13.50 10.75
C ARG A 20 -0.99 12.99 11.99
N THR A 21 0.31 13.23 12.06
CA THR A 21 1.19 12.90 13.19
C THR A 21 2.01 14.11 13.58
N HIS A 22 2.17 14.34 14.88
CA HIS A 22 2.83 15.52 15.44
C HIS A 22 3.85 15.11 16.50
N SER A 23 4.88 15.93 16.72
CA SER A 23 5.93 15.69 17.70
C SER A 23 5.51 16.03 19.14
N THR A 24 4.55 16.94 19.30
CA THR A 24 4.02 17.35 20.61
C THR A 24 2.51 17.17 20.70
N GLU A 25 2.01 17.03 21.93
CA GLU A 25 0.56 16.99 22.16
C GLU A 25 -0.12 18.32 21.79
N ASN A 26 0.52 19.46 22.08
CA ASN A 26 -0.07 20.77 21.79
C ASN A 26 -0.30 20.99 20.28
N ASP A 27 0.67 20.59 19.45
CA ASP A 27 0.53 20.67 17.99
C ASP A 27 -0.61 19.76 17.52
N ALA A 28 -0.71 18.55 18.09
CA ALA A 28 -1.81 17.63 17.79
C ALA A 28 -3.18 18.19 18.20
N ARG A 29 -3.28 18.86 19.36
CA ARG A 29 -4.54 19.47 19.84
C ARG A 29 -4.95 20.67 19.00
N LEU A 30 -3.98 21.50 18.60
CA LEU A 30 -4.24 22.63 17.71
C LEU A 30 -4.76 22.13 16.35
N ASP A 31 -4.10 21.12 15.76
CA ASP A 31 -4.53 20.52 14.50
C ASP A 31 -5.88 19.80 14.60
N GLU A 32 -6.16 19.10 15.71
CA GLU A 32 -7.47 18.49 16.01
C GLU A 32 -8.57 19.56 16.03
N MET A 33 -8.34 20.68 16.73
CA MET A 33 -9.29 21.77 16.82
C MET A 33 -9.53 22.47 15.48
N LEU A 34 -8.45 22.80 14.76
CA LEU A 34 -8.55 23.42 13.43
C LEU A 34 -9.25 22.50 12.43
N THR A 35 -8.98 21.20 12.47
CA THR A 35 -9.65 20.19 11.63
C THR A 35 -11.13 20.09 12.01
N SER A 36 -11.46 20.00 13.29
CA SER A 36 -12.83 19.98 13.78
C SER A 36 -13.65 21.17 13.27
N LEU A 37 -13.11 22.39 13.42
CA LEU A 37 -13.76 23.62 12.99
C LEU A 37 -13.86 23.73 11.46
N ARG A 38 -12.81 23.36 10.73
CA ARG A 38 -12.76 23.47 9.26
C ARG A 38 -13.78 22.55 8.59
N TYR A 39 -13.89 21.32 9.06
CA TYR A 39 -14.77 20.32 8.44
C TYR A 39 -16.14 20.22 9.12
N GLY A 40 -16.31 20.82 10.30
CA GLY A 40 -17.56 20.71 11.08
C GLY A 40 -17.71 19.36 11.78
N LEU A 41 -16.60 18.75 12.20
CA LEU A 41 -16.57 17.43 12.83
C LEU A 41 -16.46 17.57 14.36
N PRO A 42 -17.46 17.12 15.15
CA PRO A 42 -17.39 17.17 16.60
C PRO A 42 -16.24 16.31 17.17
N THR A 43 -15.59 16.79 18.23
CA THR A 43 -14.57 16.03 18.98
C THR A 43 -15.15 15.21 20.14
N LEU A 44 -16.48 15.25 20.30
CA LEU A 44 -17.24 14.54 21.33
C LEU A 44 -17.25 13.02 21.09
N PRO A 45 -17.40 12.21 22.14
CA PRO A 45 -17.47 10.76 22.00
C PRO A 45 -18.79 10.34 21.33
N PHE A 46 -18.77 9.23 20.59
CA PHE A 46 -19.98 8.64 19.99
C PHE A 46 -20.93 8.03 21.03
N SER A 47 -20.37 7.57 22.15
CA SER A 47 -21.12 6.95 23.25
C SER A 47 -20.85 7.70 24.56
N PRO A 48 -21.86 7.84 25.45
CA PRO A 48 -21.69 8.52 26.73
C PRO A 48 -20.54 7.93 27.55
N ARG A 49 -19.70 8.79 28.12
CA ARG A 49 -18.65 8.35 29.03
C ARG A 49 -19.25 7.92 30.36
N LYS A 50 -18.83 6.77 30.88
CA LYS A 50 -19.19 6.30 32.22
C LYS A 50 -18.54 7.21 33.27
N GLY A 51 -19.34 7.88 34.10
CA GLY A 51 -18.86 8.79 35.14
C GLY A 51 -19.97 9.23 36.08
N LYS A 52 -19.61 9.77 37.25
CA LYS A 52 -20.54 10.27 38.28
C LYS A 52 -21.01 11.71 38.04
N ALA A 53 -20.46 12.40 37.03
CA ALA A 53 -20.84 13.77 36.72
C ALA A 53 -22.20 13.77 36.00
N VAL A 54 -23.22 14.31 36.66
CA VAL A 54 -24.63 14.22 36.23
C VAL A 54 -24.97 15.28 35.16
N ASN A 55 -24.10 16.29 34.94
CA ASN A 55 -24.42 17.51 34.18
C ASN A 55 -23.48 17.83 33.01
N GLY A 56 -22.74 16.85 32.46
CA GLY A 56 -21.80 17.09 31.35
C GLY A 56 -22.32 16.58 30.01
N LEU A 57 -22.18 17.38 28.94
CA LEU A 57 -22.57 17.02 27.56
C LEU A 57 -22.04 15.65 27.10
N VAL A 58 -20.81 15.28 27.52
CA VAL A 58 -20.17 13.99 27.21
C VAL A 58 -20.75 12.78 27.94
N HIS A 59 -21.67 12.99 28.89
CA HIS A 59 -22.30 11.95 29.71
C HIS A 59 -23.77 11.69 29.33
N ASP A 60 -24.37 12.50 28.46
CA ASP A 60 -25.78 12.40 28.11
C ASP A 60 -25.98 12.00 26.64
N ALA A 61 -26.54 10.81 26.43
CA ALA A 61 -26.80 10.25 25.10
C ALA A 61 -27.72 11.13 24.25
N LYS A 62 -28.70 11.81 24.86
CA LYS A 62 -29.70 12.61 24.14
C LYS A 62 -29.02 13.79 23.46
N TYR A 63 -28.18 14.53 24.19
CA TYR A 63 -27.50 15.68 23.63
C TYR A 63 -26.40 15.30 22.63
N ILE A 64 -25.67 14.20 22.89
CA ILE A 64 -24.70 13.66 21.91
C ILE A 64 -25.42 13.32 20.60
N SER A 65 -26.52 12.56 20.67
CA SER A 65 -27.30 12.19 19.48
C SER A 65 -27.87 13.40 18.76
N HIS A 66 -28.40 14.38 19.49
CA HIS A 66 -28.95 15.60 18.89
C HIS A 66 -27.89 16.41 18.14
N LEU A 67 -26.68 16.53 18.69
CA LEU A 67 -25.57 17.21 18.02
C LEU A 67 -25.20 16.52 16.71
N PHE A 68 -24.96 15.21 16.73
CA PHE A 68 -24.59 14.46 15.53
C PHE A 68 -25.70 14.47 14.47
N GLN A 69 -26.97 14.48 14.86
CA GLN A 69 -28.10 14.64 13.94
C GLN A 69 -28.25 16.05 13.36
N SER A 70 -27.67 17.06 14.01
CA SER A 70 -27.73 18.46 13.58
C SER A 70 -26.63 18.84 12.60
N LEU A 71 -25.70 17.92 12.30
CA LEU A 71 -24.53 18.15 11.48
C LEU A 71 -24.42 17.06 10.42
N ASP A 72 -24.06 17.42 9.20
CA ASP A 72 -23.72 16.44 8.16
C ASP A 72 -22.28 15.94 8.37
N THR A 73 -22.08 15.13 9.40
CA THR A 73 -20.76 14.61 9.78
C THR A 73 -20.23 13.59 8.77
N ASP A 74 -21.11 12.90 8.04
CA ASP A 74 -20.72 11.86 7.09
C ASP A 74 -20.07 12.48 5.85
N SER A 75 -20.72 13.45 5.19
CA SER A 75 -20.11 14.17 4.06
C SER A 75 -18.86 14.93 4.50
N ALA A 76 -18.87 15.49 5.71
CA ALA A 76 -17.70 16.18 6.27
C ALA A 76 -16.51 15.24 6.45
N ALA A 77 -16.73 14.04 6.98
CA ALA A 77 -15.69 13.04 7.17
C ALA A 77 -15.15 12.53 5.83
N LEU A 78 -16.01 12.29 4.84
CA LEU A 78 -15.60 11.88 3.50
C LEU A 78 -14.72 12.94 2.84
N ARG A 79 -15.10 14.22 2.90
CA ARG A 79 -14.27 15.33 2.40
C ARG A 79 -12.92 15.41 3.11
N LEU A 80 -12.89 15.26 4.44
CA LEU A 80 -11.63 15.24 5.18
C LEU A 80 -10.73 14.09 4.70
N LEU A 81 -11.28 12.88 4.56
CA LEU A 81 -10.52 11.72 4.10
C LEU A 81 -9.99 11.94 2.67
N GLU A 82 -10.81 12.45 1.77
CA GLU A 82 -10.42 12.81 0.40
C GLU A 82 -9.27 13.84 0.40
N ASP A 83 -9.41 14.93 1.14
CA ASP A 83 -8.40 16.00 1.26
C ASP A 83 -7.06 15.51 1.80
N VAL A 84 -7.05 14.44 2.62
CA VAL A 84 -5.83 13.82 3.15
C VAL A 84 -5.43 12.52 2.43
N GLY A 85 -6.07 12.20 1.31
CA GLY A 85 -5.78 11.04 0.47
C GLY A 85 -6.01 9.69 1.17
N LEU A 86 -7.01 9.61 2.04
CA LEU A 86 -7.41 8.40 2.74
C LEU A 86 -8.68 7.80 2.17
N ASP A 87 -8.73 6.47 2.16
CA ASP A 87 -9.88 5.69 1.73
C ASP A 87 -10.79 5.37 2.93
N ALA A 88 -12.08 5.73 2.80
CA ALA A 88 -13.11 5.50 3.81
C ALA A 88 -13.40 4.01 4.07
N GLU A 89 -13.02 3.12 3.15
CA GLU A 89 -13.15 1.67 3.33
C GLU A 89 -11.89 1.05 3.95
N GLN A 90 -10.81 1.82 4.13
CA GLN A 90 -9.49 1.34 4.56
C GLN A 90 -8.91 2.07 5.80
N PRO A 91 -9.55 1.98 6.98
CA PRO A 91 -8.99 2.51 8.22
C PRO A 91 -7.68 1.84 8.62
N HIS A 92 -6.77 2.62 9.20
CA HIS A 92 -5.52 2.15 9.81
C HIS A 92 -5.75 1.15 10.94
N TYR A 93 -6.85 1.31 11.67
CA TYR A 93 -7.24 0.39 12.73
C TYR A 93 -8.72 0.07 12.69
N ARG A 94 -9.02 -1.23 12.81
CA ARG A 94 -10.37 -1.75 12.97
C ARG A 94 -10.45 -2.48 14.32
N PRO A 95 -11.38 -2.09 15.21
CA PRO A 95 -11.61 -2.85 16.44
C PRO A 95 -12.04 -4.27 16.13
N ARG A 96 -11.63 -5.22 16.97
CA ARG A 96 -12.07 -6.61 16.84
C ARG A 96 -13.56 -6.71 17.16
N GLY A 97 -14.30 -7.49 16.38
CA GLY A 97 -15.68 -7.84 16.72
C GLY A 97 -15.73 -8.55 18.07
N ARG A 98 -16.27 -7.89 19.10
CA ARG A 98 -16.49 -8.48 20.43
C ARG A 98 -17.92 -9.03 20.56
N ASN A 99 -18.85 -8.50 19.78
CA ASN A 99 -20.29 -8.83 19.78
C ASN A 99 -20.81 -9.13 18.36
N SER A 100 -22.07 -9.59 18.28
CA SER A 100 -22.73 -10.21 17.12
C SER A 100 -22.81 -9.41 15.82
N ASN A 101 -22.49 -8.12 15.80
CA ASN A 101 -22.80 -7.24 14.67
C ASN A 101 -21.58 -6.86 13.81
N ARG A 102 -20.35 -7.24 14.22
CA ARG A 102 -19.15 -6.98 13.41
C ARG A 102 -18.54 -8.29 12.95
N HIS A 103 -18.66 -8.55 11.66
CA HIS A 103 -18.13 -9.73 11.02
C HIS A 103 -16.86 -9.35 10.27
N ASN A 104 -15.70 -9.78 10.79
CA ASN A 104 -14.44 -9.58 10.10
C ASN A 104 -14.04 -10.88 9.42
N ILE A 105 -13.80 -10.82 8.11
CA ILE A 105 -13.19 -11.89 7.33
C ILE A 105 -11.70 -11.58 7.24
N VAL A 106 -10.91 -12.25 8.06
CA VAL A 106 -9.46 -12.03 8.10
C VAL A 106 -8.80 -12.90 7.06
N ILE A 107 -8.13 -12.27 6.10
CA ILE A 107 -7.34 -12.91 5.07
C ILE A 107 -5.87 -12.71 5.41
N THR A 108 -5.15 -13.79 5.67
CA THR A 108 -3.71 -13.76 5.92
C THR A 108 -2.99 -14.35 4.72
N LEU A 109 -2.23 -13.54 4.00
CA LEU A 109 -1.36 -13.99 2.92
C LEU A 109 -0.16 -14.76 3.48
N CYS A 110 0.25 -15.82 2.77
CA CYS A 110 1.41 -16.65 3.12
C CYS A 110 1.35 -17.20 4.57
N ALA A 111 0.14 -17.44 5.08
CA ALA A 111 -0.12 -17.82 6.46
C ALA A 111 0.35 -19.22 6.84
N ASP A 112 0.43 -20.11 5.86
CA ASP A 112 0.82 -21.50 6.03
C ASP A 112 1.74 -21.90 4.86
N ARG A 113 2.44 -23.03 4.99
CA ARG A 113 3.32 -23.58 3.97
C ARG A 113 3.13 -25.08 3.86
N ARG A 114 2.80 -25.56 2.66
CA ARG A 114 2.69 -26.99 2.36
C ARG A 114 3.59 -27.31 1.18
N GLY A 115 4.73 -27.92 1.48
CA GLY A 115 5.81 -28.13 0.51
C GLY A 115 6.45 -26.80 0.07
N ALA A 116 6.65 -26.65 -1.24
CA ALA A 116 7.35 -25.49 -1.80
C ALA A 116 6.48 -24.22 -1.82
N SER A 117 5.15 -24.33 -1.89
CA SER A 117 4.26 -23.20 -2.12
C SER A 117 3.71 -22.59 -0.82
N PRO A 118 3.66 -21.26 -0.70
CA PRO A 118 2.91 -20.60 0.37
C PRO A 118 1.40 -20.84 0.19
N MET A 119 0.68 -20.82 1.30
CA MET A 119 -0.76 -20.95 1.37
C MET A 119 -1.34 -19.70 2.02
N HIS A 120 -2.49 -19.24 1.53
CA HIS A 120 -3.23 -18.11 2.07
C HIS A 120 -4.35 -18.64 2.96
N ARG A 121 -4.66 -17.95 4.05
CA ARG A 121 -5.67 -18.37 5.02
C ARG A 121 -6.81 -17.37 5.08
N ILE A 122 -8.03 -17.89 5.12
CA ILE A 122 -9.23 -17.16 5.51
C ILE A 122 -9.65 -17.61 6.91
N SER A 123 -9.97 -16.65 7.78
CA SER A 123 -10.41 -16.90 9.15
C SER A 123 -11.60 -16.01 9.49
N VAL A 124 -12.67 -16.61 9.97
CA VAL A 124 -13.88 -15.94 10.45
C VAL A 124 -14.23 -16.54 11.80
N ALA A 125 -14.52 -15.71 12.80
CA ALA A 125 -14.90 -16.18 14.12
C ALA A 125 -16.00 -15.31 14.71
N GLY A 126 -16.83 -15.91 15.55
CA GLY A 126 -17.94 -15.21 16.18
C GLY A 126 -18.62 -16.05 17.24
N ALA A 127 -19.72 -15.54 17.78
CA ALA A 127 -20.58 -16.25 18.73
C ALA A 127 -22.07 -16.25 18.33
N CYS A 128 -22.43 -15.58 17.22
CA CYS A 128 -23.80 -15.53 16.73
C CYS A 128 -24.18 -16.87 16.07
N ALA A 129 -25.23 -17.53 16.57
CA ALA A 129 -25.70 -18.80 16.04
C ALA A 129 -26.28 -18.68 14.62
N THR A 130 -26.96 -17.56 14.31
CA THR A 130 -27.49 -17.30 12.96
C THR A 130 -26.38 -17.27 11.93
N VAL A 131 -25.32 -16.50 12.22
CA VAL A 131 -24.14 -16.39 11.34
C VAL A 131 -23.46 -17.74 11.13
N ARG A 132 -23.38 -18.56 12.18
CA ARG A 132 -22.85 -19.92 12.07
C ARG A 132 -23.66 -20.77 11.08
N ARG A 133 -25.00 -20.74 11.17
CA ARG A 133 -25.87 -21.51 10.26
C ARG A 133 -25.74 -21.04 8.81
N ILE A 134 -25.60 -19.73 8.59
CA ILE A 134 -25.35 -19.14 7.27
C ILE A 134 -24.07 -19.73 6.67
N LEU A 135 -22.97 -19.72 7.42
CA LEU A 135 -21.70 -20.30 6.97
C LEU A 135 -21.81 -21.82 6.69
N GLU A 136 -22.47 -22.58 7.58
CA GLU A 136 -22.68 -24.03 7.42
C GLU A 136 -23.54 -24.35 6.18
N ALA A 137 -24.58 -23.54 5.89
CA ALA A 137 -25.43 -23.69 4.71
C ALA A 137 -24.68 -23.49 3.39
N GLN A 138 -23.60 -22.70 3.37
CA GLN A 138 -22.70 -22.56 2.23
C GLN A 138 -21.69 -23.73 2.08
N GLY A 139 -21.84 -24.79 2.89
CA GLY A 139 -20.92 -25.93 2.91
C GLY A 139 -19.58 -25.63 3.60
N LEU A 140 -19.48 -24.55 4.39
CA LEU A 140 -18.26 -24.21 5.11
C LEU A 140 -18.17 -24.97 6.43
N SER A 141 -17.02 -25.62 6.68
CA SER A 141 -16.80 -26.37 7.93
C SER A 141 -16.51 -25.42 9.09
N VAL A 142 -17.54 -25.15 9.91
CA VAL A 142 -17.45 -24.35 11.13
C VAL A 142 -17.21 -25.25 12.34
N ARG A 143 -16.28 -24.86 13.22
CA ARG A 143 -15.89 -25.62 14.42
C ARG A 143 -16.05 -24.77 15.68
N ALA A 144 -16.21 -25.40 16.83
CA ALA A 144 -16.16 -24.69 18.12
C ALA A 144 -14.78 -24.03 18.30
N ALA A 145 -14.75 -22.76 18.70
CA ALA A 145 -13.49 -22.03 18.87
C ALA A 145 -12.77 -22.41 20.18
N LYS A 146 -13.53 -22.83 21.20
CA LYS A 146 -13.05 -23.43 22.46
C LYS A 146 -14.03 -24.53 22.89
N HIS A 147 -13.54 -25.50 23.65
CA HIS A 147 -14.39 -26.56 24.20
C HIS A 147 -15.51 -25.95 25.06
N ASN A 148 -16.75 -26.40 24.84
CA ASN A 148 -17.94 -25.98 25.59
C ASN A 148 -18.31 -24.48 25.54
N HIS A 149 -17.89 -23.75 24.50
CA HIS A 149 -18.17 -22.32 24.35
C HIS A 149 -19.13 -22.03 23.18
N ARG A 150 -19.96 -20.99 23.31
CA ARG A 150 -20.87 -20.52 22.23
C ARG A 150 -20.14 -19.95 21.00
N SER A 151 -18.82 -19.73 21.11
CA SER A 151 -18.03 -19.20 20.02
C SER A 151 -17.60 -20.27 19.05
N TRP A 152 -17.58 -19.88 17.79
CA TRP A 152 -17.26 -20.71 16.64
C TRP A 152 -16.18 -20.05 15.80
N ARG A 153 -15.50 -20.86 15.00
CA ARG A 153 -14.52 -20.41 14.03
C ARG A 153 -14.65 -21.20 12.73
N PHE A 154 -14.55 -20.49 11.63
CA PHE A 154 -14.29 -21.03 10.30
C PHE A 154 -12.87 -20.65 9.92
N GLU A 155 -12.09 -21.64 9.48
CA GLU A 155 -10.74 -21.41 9.00
C GLU A 155 -10.41 -22.40 7.89
N THR A 156 -9.91 -21.90 6.76
CA THR A 156 -9.40 -22.73 5.68
C THR A 156 -8.21 -22.07 5.00
N VAL A 157 -7.42 -22.89 4.30
CA VAL A 157 -6.26 -22.43 3.53
C VAL A 157 -6.42 -22.79 2.06
N ARG A 158 -5.94 -21.92 1.18
CA ARG A 158 -5.90 -22.16 -0.28
C ARG A 158 -4.53 -21.75 -0.81
N LYS A 159 -4.04 -22.52 -1.80
CA LYS A 159 -2.84 -22.15 -2.55
C LYS A 159 -3.14 -21.00 -3.50
N ASP A 160 -4.33 -21.05 -4.11
CA ASP A 160 -4.83 -20.03 -5.02
C ASP A 160 -5.49 -18.89 -4.25
N PHE A 161 -5.03 -17.66 -4.47
CA PHE A 161 -5.58 -16.49 -3.79
C PHE A 161 -6.94 -16.08 -4.38
N GLY A 162 -7.14 -16.28 -5.70
CA GLY A 162 -8.43 -16.04 -6.36
C GLY A 162 -9.54 -16.92 -5.78
N GLU A 163 -9.29 -18.23 -5.64
CA GLU A 163 -10.24 -19.15 -4.98
C GLU A 163 -10.57 -18.71 -3.54
N LEU A 164 -9.56 -18.27 -2.79
CA LEU A 164 -9.75 -17.75 -1.44
C LEU A 164 -10.63 -16.51 -1.45
N MET A 165 -10.39 -15.58 -2.37
CA MET A 165 -11.17 -14.36 -2.52
C MET A 165 -12.61 -14.63 -2.95
N THR A 166 -12.88 -15.66 -3.77
CA THR A 166 -14.24 -16.08 -4.10
C THR A 166 -15.00 -16.53 -2.84
N ILE A 167 -14.36 -17.33 -1.98
CA ILE A 167 -14.95 -17.72 -0.68
C ILE A 167 -15.18 -16.48 0.20
N ALA A 168 -14.18 -15.60 0.29
CA ALA A 168 -14.28 -14.39 1.11
C ALA A 168 -15.41 -13.45 0.66
N ARG A 169 -15.55 -13.21 -0.65
CA ARG A 169 -16.63 -12.38 -1.21
C ARG A 169 -18.00 -12.99 -0.96
N ARG A 170 -18.16 -14.30 -1.13
CA ARG A 170 -19.43 -14.99 -0.82
C ARG A 170 -19.84 -14.84 0.64
N ILE A 171 -18.88 -14.97 1.57
CA ILE A 171 -19.16 -14.74 3.01
C ILE A 171 -19.48 -13.26 3.25
N ARG A 172 -18.74 -12.35 2.59
CA ARG A 172 -18.94 -10.89 2.71
C ARG A 172 -20.35 -10.49 2.33
N ASP A 173 -20.81 -10.93 1.16
CA ASP A 173 -22.06 -10.48 0.57
C ASP A 173 -23.29 -10.99 1.38
N GLU A 174 -23.18 -12.14 2.06
CA GLU A 174 -24.26 -12.66 2.92
C GLU A 174 -24.26 -12.10 4.35
N LEU A 175 -23.11 -11.71 4.88
CA LEU A 175 -22.96 -11.28 6.28
C LEU A 175 -22.76 -9.77 6.45
N ASP A 176 -22.73 -9.02 5.36
CA ASP A 176 -22.28 -7.62 5.34
C ASP A 176 -20.94 -7.46 6.11
N ALA A 177 -20.03 -8.40 5.86
CA ALA A 177 -18.80 -8.52 6.62
C ALA A 177 -17.70 -7.62 6.06
N GLN A 178 -16.71 -7.27 6.87
CA GLN A 178 -15.55 -6.50 6.44
C GLN A 178 -14.39 -7.43 6.08
N LEU A 179 -13.75 -7.18 4.94
CA LEU A 179 -12.52 -7.86 4.56
C LEU A 179 -11.32 -7.21 5.26
N VAL A 180 -10.53 -8.01 5.97
CA VAL A 180 -9.32 -7.57 6.66
C VAL A 180 -8.12 -8.31 6.09
N LEU A 181 -7.31 -7.61 5.29
CA LEU A 181 -6.13 -8.20 4.67
C LEU A 181 -4.87 -8.03 5.54
N GLN A 182 -4.11 -9.11 5.68
CA GLN A 182 -2.86 -9.17 6.45
C GLN A 182 -1.83 -10.01 5.70
N GLY A 183 -0.54 -9.78 5.95
CA GLY A 183 0.56 -10.60 5.44
C GLY A 183 1.34 -11.23 6.59
N LEU A 184 1.68 -12.53 6.47
CA LEU A 184 2.64 -13.14 7.40
C LEU A 184 4.06 -12.75 6.98
N MET A 185 4.68 -11.85 7.76
CA MET A 185 6.06 -11.42 7.58
C MET A 185 6.79 -11.52 8.91
N TYR A 186 8.03 -12.01 8.90
CA TYR A 186 8.86 -12.13 10.11
C TYR A 186 8.16 -12.87 11.26
N LYS A 187 7.40 -13.93 10.92
CA LYS A 187 6.57 -14.71 11.85
C LYS A 187 5.48 -13.89 12.57
N ARG A 188 5.11 -12.73 12.04
CA ARG A 188 4.05 -11.85 12.55
C ARG A 188 3.04 -11.57 11.44
N SER A 189 1.75 -11.56 11.78
CA SER A 189 0.72 -11.09 10.86
C SER A 189 0.68 -9.57 10.93
N LEU A 190 1.12 -8.93 9.85
CA LEU A 190 1.12 -7.47 9.71
C LEU A 190 -0.09 -7.03 8.88
N PRO A 191 -0.74 -5.91 9.24
CA PRO A 191 -1.85 -5.37 8.45
C PRO A 191 -1.37 -4.87 7.08
N PHE A 192 -2.18 -5.05 6.05
CA PHE A 192 -2.02 -4.30 4.82
C PHE A 192 -2.56 -2.88 5.00
N VAL A 193 -1.79 -1.90 4.56
CA VAL A 193 -2.19 -0.50 4.46
C VAL A 193 -1.91 -0.02 3.04
N THR A 194 -2.76 0.85 2.51
CA THR A 194 -2.50 1.47 1.21
C THR A 194 -1.32 2.42 1.33
N ALA A 195 -0.58 2.65 0.23
CA ALA A 195 0.53 3.59 0.23
C ALA A 195 0.08 5.01 0.65
N ALA A 196 -1.11 5.42 0.21
CA ALA A 196 -1.70 6.71 0.57
C ALA A 196 -2.04 6.83 2.07
N ALA A 197 -2.24 5.70 2.76
CA ALA A 197 -2.47 5.65 4.20
C ALA A 197 -1.19 5.71 5.04
N ILE A 198 0.01 5.65 4.46
CA ILE A 198 1.25 5.75 5.23
C ILE A 198 1.36 7.14 5.86
N ARG A 199 1.87 7.22 7.10
CA ARG A 199 2.13 8.47 7.83
C ARG A 199 3.52 8.45 8.48
N PRO A 200 4.16 9.61 8.70
CA PRO A 200 5.38 9.68 9.50
C PRO A 200 5.21 9.00 10.86
N GLY A 201 6.28 8.37 11.37
CA GLY A 201 6.27 7.58 12.59
C GLY A 201 5.68 6.16 12.45
N MET A 202 5.05 5.82 11.32
CA MET A 202 4.65 4.43 11.07
C MET A 202 5.87 3.54 10.84
N VAL A 203 5.75 2.28 11.28
CA VAL A 203 6.78 1.26 11.12
C VAL A 203 6.42 0.36 9.95
N VAL A 204 7.30 0.25 8.96
CA VAL A 204 7.10 -0.50 7.72
C VAL A 204 8.11 -1.64 7.62
N ALA A 205 7.69 -2.78 7.08
CA ALA A 205 8.59 -3.90 6.80
C ALA A 205 9.50 -3.58 5.60
N THR A 206 10.80 -3.85 5.72
CA THR A 206 11.80 -3.63 4.67
C THR A 206 12.09 -4.92 3.90
N ASP A 207 12.88 -4.85 2.84
CA ASP A 207 13.41 -6.04 2.14
C ASP A 207 14.56 -6.74 2.91
N ALA A 208 15.22 -6.03 3.82
CA ALA A 208 16.31 -6.52 4.67
C ALA A 208 15.84 -7.40 5.85
N ASN A 209 14.61 -7.91 5.78
CA ASN A 209 14.00 -8.68 6.86
C ASN A 209 13.94 -7.91 8.19
N SER A 210 13.76 -6.58 8.11
CA SER A 210 13.74 -5.66 9.25
C SER A 210 12.52 -4.73 9.21
N PHE A 211 12.45 -3.83 10.18
CA PHE A 211 11.44 -2.79 10.29
C PHE A 211 12.13 -1.43 10.27
N ASP A 212 11.52 -0.47 9.59
CA ASP A 212 12.01 0.91 9.53
C ASP A 212 10.88 1.91 9.77
N VAL A 213 11.24 3.11 10.23
CA VAL A 213 10.28 4.17 10.56
C VAL A 213 10.17 5.13 9.39
N VAL A 214 8.94 5.48 9.03
CA VAL A 214 8.68 6.51 8.03
C VAL A 214 9.02 7.87 8.64
N GLU A 215 10.09 8.51 8.17
CA GLU A 215 10.48 9.84 8.66
C GLU A 215 9.71 10.96 7.96
N ARG A 216 9.53 10.82 6.64
CA ARG A 216 8.91 11.85 5.79
C ARG A 216 8.11 11.23 4.65
N ILE A 217 7.06 11.94 4.24
CA ILE A 217 6.26 11.62 3.06
C ILE A 217 6.19 12.87 2.19
N GLU A 218 6.43 12.69 0.89
CA GLU A 218 6.28 13.73 -0.11
C GLU A 218 5.31 13.25 -1.18
N ALA A 219 4.31 14.07 -1.49
CA ALA A 219 3.43 13.85 -2.61
C ALA A 219 3.91 14.68 -3.80
N GLN A 220 4.01 14.07 -4.98
CA GLN A 220 4.35 14.75 -6.22
C GLN A 220 3.21 14.58 -7.21
N PRO A 221 2.68 15.67 -7.81
CA PRO A 221 1.71 15.56 -8.89
C PRO A 221 2.30 14.73 -10.03
N TYR A 222 1.51 13.79 -10.53
CA TYR A 222 1.89 12.96 -11.67
C TYR A 222 0.86 13.12 -12.78
N THR A 223 1.33 13.36 -14.00
CA THR A 223 0.51 13.42 -15.21
C THR A 223 1.07 12.44 -16.20
N GLY A 224 0.31 11.39 -16.50
CA GLY A 224 0.71 10.29 -17.37
C GLY A 224 -0.20 9.09 -17.18
N GLU A 225 0.00 8.06 -18.00
CA GLU A 225 -0.75 6.81 -17.86
C GLU A 225 -0.18 5.99 -16.71
N VAL A 226 -1.06 5.59 -15.78
CA VAL A 226 -0.75 4.61 -14.73
C VAL A 226 -1.29 3.26 -15.20
N TYR A 227 -0.40 2.33 -15.50
CA TYR A 227 -0.79 0.98 -15.89
C TYR A 227 -0.92 0.10 -14.65
N ASP A 228 -2.08 -0.52 -14.48
CA ASP A 228 -2.30 -1.56 -13.48
C ASP A 228 -2.05 -2.95 -14.09
N LEU A 229 -1.33 -3.81 -13.36
CA LEU A 229 -1.01 -5.18 -13.78
C LEU A 229 -1.70 -6.18 -12.86
N ASN A 230 -2.90 -6.60 -13.24
CA ASN A 230 -3.61 -7.64 -12.52
C ASN A 230 -3.18 -9.04 -13.00
N ILE A 231 -2.38 -9.74 -12.19
CA ILE A 231 -2.04 -11.15 -12.45
C ILE A 231 -3.16 -12.03 -11.89
N GLU A 232 -3.87 -12.71 -12.78
CA GLU A 232 -4.90 -13.67 -12.40
C GLU A 232 -4.37 -14.69 -11.37
N ARG A 233 -5.23 -15.11 -10.42
CA ARG A 233 -4.95 -16.09 -9.35
C ARG A 233 -4.06 -15.64 -8.20
N THR A 234 -3.14 -14.70 -8.41
CA THR A 234 -2.22 -14.24 -7.36
C THR A 234 -2.49 -12.82 -6.89
N HIS A 235 -3.08 -11.97 -7.73
CA HIS A 235 -3.35 -10.55 -7.45
C HIS A 235 -2.17 -9.83 -6.76
N ASN A 236 -0.94 -10.28 -7.07
CA ASN A 236 0.27 -9.79 -6.43
C ASN A 236 0.78 -8.59 -7.20
N PHE A 237 0.94 -7.48 -6.50
CA PHE A 237 1.66 -6.30 -6.97
C PHE A 237 3.06 -6.28 -6.36
N ILE A 238 4.08 -6.13 -7.20
CA ILE A 238 5.43 -5.83 -6.75
C ILE A 238 5.72 -4.41 -7.19
N ALA A 239 5.77 -3.44 -6.27
CA ALA A 239 6.22 -2.09 -6.58
C ALA A 239 7.61 -1.88 -5.96
N GLY A 240 8.56 -1.41 -6.76
CA GLY A 240 10.01 -1.63 -6.55
C GLY A 240 10.55 -2.89 -7.26
N GLY A 241 9.68 -3.66 -7.92
CA GLY A 241 10.01 -4.92 -8.58
C GLY A 241 8.88 -5.51 -9.45
N VAL A 242 8.03 -4.69 -10.08
CA VAL A 242 7.37 -5.10 -11.33
C VAL A 242 8.53 -5.41 -12.26
N ILE A 243 8.57 -6.57 -12.91
CA ILE A 243 9.74 -6.96 -13.72
C ILE A 243 9.67 -6.26 -15.10
N THR A 244 9.70 -4.93 -15.04
CA THR A 244 9.88 -4.00 -16.15
C THR A 244 11.19 -3.25 -15.89
N HIS A 245 12.14 -3.40 -16.81
CA HIS A 245 13.58 -3.11 -16.68
C HIS A 245 14.03 -1.65 -16.42
N ASN A 246 13.17 -0.75 -15.94
CA ASN A 246 13.55 0.66 -15.74
C ASN A 246 13.66 1.13 -14.28
N SER A 247 13.71 0.21 -13.31
CA SER A 247 14.07 0.57 -11.93
C SER A 247 15.59 0.54 -11.73
N ILE A 248 16.23 1.71 -11.75
CA ILE A 248 17.67 1.91 -11.51
C ILE A 248 18.11 1.76 -10.04
N TYR A 249 17.28 1.17 -9.17
CA TYR A 249 17.53 1.12 -7.72
C TYR A 249 17.90 -0.28 -7.24
N ARG A 250 19.19 -0.62 -7.26
CA ARG A 250 19.75 -1.83 -6.62
C ARG A 250 19.60 -1.80 -5.08
N PHE A 251 19.45 -0.63 -4.46
CA PHE A 251 19.40 -0.50 -2.99
C PHE A 251 18.01 -0.77 -2.36
N ARG A 252 17.02 -1.21 -3.14
CA ARG A 252 15.65 -1.53 -2.66
C ARG A 252 15.18 -2.94 -3.06
N GLY A 253 16.09 -3.92 -3.13
CA GLY A 253 15.72 -5.33 -3.15
C GLY A 253 15.39 -5.97 -4.51
N ALA A 254 15.61 -5.28 -5.62
CA ALA A 254 15.41 -5.85 -6.96
C ALA A 254 16.59 -6.76 -7.36
N SER A 255 16.33 -8.07 -7.46
CA SER A 255 17.32 -9.09 -7.86
C SER A 255 16.82 -9.98 -9.01
N ALA A 256 17.70 -10.29 -9.97
CA ALA A 256 17.44 -11.24 -11.06
C ALA A 256 17.01 -12.63 -10.55
N ARG A 257 17.47 -13.00 -9.35
CA ARG A 257 17.09 -14.24 -8.65
C ARG A 257 15.58 -14.35 -8.40
N HIS A 258 14.87 -13.23 -8.21
CA HIS A 258 13.42 -13.25 -7.99
C HIS A 258 12.64 -13.66 -9.24
N LEU A 259 13.08 -13.27 -10.44
CA LEU A 259 12.44 -13.72 -11.67
C LEU A 259 12.72 -15.20 -11.95
N GLU A 260 13.93 -15.67 -11.67
CA GLU A 260 14.26 -17.10 -11.76
C GLU A 260 13.42 -17.93 -10.78
N GLN A 261 13.25 -17.42 -9.55
CA GLN A 261 12.40 -18.05 -8.54
C GLN A 261 10.93 -18.05 -8.97
N PHE A 262 10.43 -16.95 -9.56
CA PHE A 262 9.08 -16.87 -10.09
C PHE A 262 8.79 -17.94 -11.14
N ARG A 263 9.75 -18.22 -12.04
CA ARG A 263 9.61 -19.31 -13.03
C ARG A 263 9.57 -20.70 -12.41
N ARG A 264 10.25 -20.91 -11.28
CA ARG A 264 10.19 -22.16 -10.52
C ARG A 264 8.86 -22.30 -9.77
N ASP A 265 8.39 -21.22 -9.17
CA ASP A 265 7.18 -21.22 -8.33
C ASP A 265 5.90 -21.28 -9.18
N TYR A 266 5.94 -20.75 -10.40
CA TYR A 266 4.82 -20.71 -11.34
C TYR A 266 5.22 -21.26 -12.72
N PRO A 267 5.34 -22.60 -12.88
CA PRO A 267 5.78 -23.22 -14.13
C PRO A 267 4.87 -22.96 -15.33
N ALA A 268 3.59 -22.66 -15.08
CA ALA A 268 2.60 -22.34 -16.12
C ALA A 268 2.62 -20.85 -16.55
N ALA A 269 3.42 -20.01 -15.90
CA ALA A 269 3.49 -18.59 -16.24
C ALA A 269 4.14 -18.38 -17.61
N GLN A 270 3.48 -17.58 -18.46
CA GLN A 270 4.01 -17.18 -19.75
C GLN A 270 4.94 -15.98 -19.59
N LEU A 271 6.10 -16.02 -20.22
CA LEU A 271 7.09 -14.95 -20.19
C LEU A 271 7.04 -14.13 -21.48
N PHE A 272 6.59 -12.89 -21.38
CA PHE A 272 6.64 -11.92 -22.48
C PHE A 272 7.80 -10.96 -22.26
N ARG A 273 8.73 -10.88 -23.23
CA ARG A 273 9.84 -9.92 -23.20
C ARG A 273 9.50 -8.73 -24.09
N LEU A 274 9.40 -7.55 -23.49
CA LEU A 274 9.26 -6.29 -24.23
C LEU A 274 10.64 -5.79 -24.63
N GLU A 275 11.04 -6.06 -25.87
CA GLU A 275 12.39 -5.78 -26.39
C GLU A 275 12.47 -4.57 -27.32
N GLN A 276 11.35 -4.16 -27.90
CA GLN A 276 11.31 -2.96 -28.74
C GLN A 276 11.28 -1.70 -27.86
N ASN A 277 12.24 -0.82 -28.08
CA ASN A 277 12.35 0.48 -27.46
C ASN A 277 11.93 1.56 -28.47
N TYR A 278 10.99 2.38 -28.07
CA TYR A 278 10.38 3.43 -28.91
C TYR A 278 10.96 4.83 -28.63
N ARG A 279 11.90 4.96 -27.68
CA ARG A 279 12.42 6.24 -27.19
C ARG A 279 13.80 6.58 -27.77
N SER A 280 14.70 5.61 -27.74
CA SER A 280 16.12 5.81 -27.99
C SER A 280 16.49 5.40 -29.42
N THR A 281 17.51 6.06 -29.95
CA THR A 281 18.12 5.73 -31.23
C THR A 281 18.95 4.45 -31.14
N GLY A 282 19.27 3.87 -32.31
CA GLY A 282 20.09 2.65 -32.40
C GLY A 282 21.43 2.77 -31.66
N THR A 283 22.16 3.87 -31.86
CA THR A 283 23.47 4.11 -31.22
C THR A 283 23.38 4.12 -29.68
N ILE A 284 22.34 4.76 -29.12
CA ILE A 284 22.14 4.80 -27.66
C ILE A 284 21.83 3.40 -27.12
N LEU A 285 20.98 2.63 -27.84
CA LEU A 285 20.64 1.27 -27.42
C LEU A 285 21.80 0.29 -27.56
N GLU A 286 22.64 0.43 -28.59
CA GLU A 286 23.85 -0.37 -28.74
C GLU A 286 24.80 -0.16 -27.55
N ALA A 287 25.05 1.10 -27.18
CA ALA A 287 25.90 1.41 -26.03
C ALA A 287 25.30 0.90 -24.72
N ALA A 288 23.99 1.10 -24.50
CA ALA A 288 23.31 0.61 -23.30
C ALA A 288 23.34 -0.93 -23.21
N ASN A 289 23.08 -1.63 -24.33
CA ASN A 289 23.17 -3.09 -24.42
C ASN A 289 24.59 -3.61 -24.20
N GLY A 290 25.61 -2.90 -24.71
CA GLY A 290 27.02 -3.22 -24.48
C GLY A 290 27.39 -3.10 -23.01
N LEU A 291 27.04 -1.97 -22.38
CA LEU A 291 27.32 -1.74 -20.96
C LEU A 291 26.67 -2.80 -20.05
N ILE A 292 25.37 -3.08 -20.27
CA ILE A 292 24.62 -4.04 -19.44
C ILE A 292 25.06 -5.49 -19.65
N ALA A 293 25.72 -5.82 -20.78
CA ALA A 293 26.18 -7.18 -21.07
C ALA A 293 27.25 -7.67 -20.09
N HIS A 294 27.96 -6.75 -19.42
CA HIS A 294 28.98 -7.07 -18.41
C HIS A 294 28.37 -7.51 -17.06
N ASN A 295 27.07 -7.36 -16.84
CA ASN A 295 26.44 -7.72 -15.57
C ASN A 295 26.15 -9.22 -15.48
N ALA A 296 26.73 -9.89 -14.49
CA ALA A 296 26.46 -11.30 -14.16
C ALA A 296 25.02 -11.52 -13.68
N GLY A 297 24.43 -12.67 -14.02
CA GLY A 297 23.06 -13.03 -13.62
C GLY A 297 21.95 -12.35 -14.42
N ARG A 298 22.23 -11.87 -15.63
CA ARG A 298 21.24 -11.21 -16.49
C ARG A 298 20.31 -12.23 -17.15
N LEU A 299 19.01 -11.99 -17.05
CA LEU A 299 18.00 -12.69 -17.86
C LEU A 299 18.05 -12.11 -19.28
N GLY A 300 18.49 -12.93 -20.24
CA GLY A 300 18.70 -12.54 -21.63
C GLY A 300 17.57 -11.69 -22.20
N LYS A 301 17.83 -10.39 -22.34
CA LYS A 301 16.95 -9.36 -22.90
C LYS A 301 17.80 -8.41 -23.72
N LYS A 302 17.51 -8.24 -25.00
CA LYS A 302 18.24 -7.29 -25.87
C LYS A 302 17.27 -6.23 -26.34
N LEU A 303 17.53 -4.96 -26.02
CA LEU A 303 16.69 -3.88 -26.54
C LEU A 303 17.03 -3.60 -28.00
N TRP A 304 16.02 -3.39 -28.83
CA TRP A 304 16.18 -2.95 -30.23
C TRP A 304 15.21 -1.82 -30.54
N THR A 305 15.44 -1.06 -31.61
CA THR A 305 14.55 0.02 -32.07
C THR A 305 14.34 -0.08 -33.57
N SER A 306 13.15 0.29 -34.03
CA SER A 306 12.84 0.53 -35.45
C SER A 306 13.12 1.99 -35.87
N GLY A 307 13.54 2.83 -34.94
CA GLY A 307 13.91 4.22 -35.19
C GLY A 307 15.27 4.38 -35.86
N ALA A 308 15.66 5.63 -36.10
CA ALA A 308 16.94 5.95 -36.72
C ALA A 308 18.14 5.53 -35.85
N ARG A 309 19.30 5.33 -36.50
CA ARG A 309 20.57 5.05 -35.81
C ARG A 309 20.97 6.17 -34.85
N GLY A 310 20.72 7.42 -35.22
CA GLY A 310 21.02 8.60 -34.40
C GLY A 310 22.50 8.98 -34.40
N GLU A 311 22.82 10.08 -33.72
CA GLU A 311 24.18 10.60 -33.65
C GLU A 311 25.12 9.73 -32.79
N PRO A 312 26.45 9.76 -33.06
CA PRO A 312 27.44 9.15 -32.19
C PRO A 312 27.42 9.70 -30.76
N ILE A 313 27.62 8.83 -29.78
CA ILE A 313 27.82 9.24 -28.38
C ILE A 313 29.19 9.91 -28.27
N ARG A 314 29.21 11.11 -27.69
CA ARG A 314 30.44 11.87 -27.48
C ARG A 314 30.93 11.69 -26.05
N LEU A 315 32.23 11.52 -25.90
CA LEU A 315 32.93 11.50 -24.62
C LEU A 315 33.88 12.69 -24.58
N TYR A 316 33.81 13.50 -23.52
CA TYR A 316 34.72 14.60 -23.27
C TYR A 316 35.44 14.36 -21.94
N THR A 317 36.76 14.43 -21.95
CA THR A 317 37.60 14.30 -20.76
C THR A 317 38.07 15.69 -20.35
N ALA A 318 37.39 16.28 -19.36
CA ALA A 318 37.73 17.60 -18.85
C ALA A 318 39.01 17.58 -17.99
N PHE A 319 39.73 18.69 -17.96
CA PHE A 319 40.91 18.88 -17.12
C PHE A 319 40.55 19.05 -15.63
N ASN A 320 39.42 19.70 -15.34
CA ASN A 320 38.88 19.89 -14.00
C ASN A 320 37.35 20.13 -14.05
N GLU A 321 36.72 20.32 -12.89
CA GLU A 321 35.27 20.51 -12.77
C GLU A 321 34.76 21.80 -13.43
N ARG A 322 35.60 22.84 -13.51
CA ARG A 322 35.23 24.11 -14.18
C ARG A 322 35.23 23.95 -15.69
N ASP A 323 36.24 23.28 -16.24
CA ASP A 323 36.31 22.93 -17.67
C ASP A 323 35.13 22.02 -18.07
N GLU A 324 34.77 21.04 -17.24
CA GLU A 324 33.57 20.22 -17.48
C GLU A 324 32.29 21.07 -17.54
N ALA A 325 32.11 21.99 -16.58
CA ALA A 325 30.96 22.87 -16.54
C ALA A 325 30.94 23.85 -17.73
N GLU A 326 32.08 24.41 -18.12
CA GLU A 326 32.22 25.28 -19.29
C GLU A 326 31.90 24.53 -20.58
N PHE A 327 32.41 23.32 -20.74
CA PHE A 327 32.08 22.46 -21.87
C PHE A 327 30.57 22.20 -21.96
N VAL A 328 29.94 21.77 -20.86
CA VAL A 328 28.49 21.49 -20.82
C VAL A 328 27.68 22.75 -21.15
N THR A 329 27.99 23.90 -20.53
CA THR A 329 27.29 25.15 -20.80
C THR A 329 27.47 25.64 -22.24
N HIS A 330 28.65 25.46 -22.82
CA HIS A 330 28.91 25.75 -24.23
C HIS A 330 28.03 24.89 -25.15
N ARG A 331 27.95 23.57 -24.91
CA ARG A 331 27.09 22.65 -25.68
C ARG A 331 25.61 23.03 -25.59
N ILE A 332 25.15 23.46 -24.42
CA ILE A 332 23.77 23.94 -24.24
C ILE A 332 23.53 25.21 -25.06
N ARG A 333 24.48 26.17 -25.04
CA ARG A 333 24.38 27.40 -25.83
C ARG A 333 24.33 27.11 -27.34
N GLU A 334 25.18 26.20 -27.83
CA GLU A 334 25.16 25.80 -29.24
C GLU A 334 23.84 25.13 -29.65
N TRP A 335 23.25 24.29 -28.78
CA TRP A 335 21.95 23.66 -29.03
C TRP A 335 20.84 24.71 -29.18
N VAL A 336 20.81 25.66 -28.23
CA VAL A 336 19.82 26.76 -28.25
C VAL A 336 20.03 27.68 -29.45
N ALA A 337 21.28 27.98 -29.82
CA ALA A 337 21.60 28.79 -30.99
C ALA A 337 21.14 28.14 -32.31
N ARG A 338 21.02 26.81 -32.35
CA ARG A 338 20.47 26.05 -33.50
C ARG A 338 18.95 25.86 -33.44
N GLY A 339 18.26 26.52 -32.50
CA GLY A 339 16.80 26.48 -32.36
C GLY A 339 16.28 25.42 -31.39
N GLY A 340 17.15 24.67 -30.71
CA GLY A 340 16.76 23.66 -29.75
C GLY A 340 16.23 24.23 -28.43
N GLN A 341 15.30 23.52 -27.78
CA GLN A 341 14.70 24.02 -26.53
C GLN A 341 15.47 23.54 -25.31
N ARG A 342 15.62 24.41 -24.30
CA ARG A 342 16.29 24.03 -23.04
C ARG A 342 15.60 22.90 -22.30
N ARG A 343 14.26 22.81 -22.40
CA ARG A 343 13.45 21.73 -21.78
C ARG A 343 13.69 20.33 -22.37
N GLU A 344 14.35 20.26 -23.53
CA GLU A 344 14.70 19.00 -24.20
C GLU A 344 16.09 18.49 -23.75
N LEU A 345 16.77 19.22 -22.86
CA LEU A 345 18.08 18.88 -22.32
C LEU A 345 17.97 18.42 -20.86
N ALA A 346 18.80 17.45 -20.48
CA ALA A 346 18.94 16.98 -19.11
C ALA A 346 20.42 16.81 -18.75
N ILE A 347 20.80 17.19 -17.53
CA ILE A 347 22.12 16.95 -16.96
C ILE A 347 21.93 15.91 -15.84
N LEU A 348 22.65 14.79 -15.93
CA LEU A 348 22.59 13.70 -14.96
C LEU A 348 23.95 13.57 -14.29
N TYR A 349 23.95 13.52 -12.96
CA TYR A 349 25.14 13.37 -12.14
C TYR A 349 24.89 12.38 -11.00
N ARG A 350 25.95 11.86 -10.38
CA ARG A 350 25.84 10.71 -9.46
C ARG A 350 25.36 11.07 -8.06
N SER A 351 25.75 12.24 -7.55
CA SER A 351 25.48 12.68 -6.17
C SER A 351 25.15 14.16 -6.14
N ASN A 352 24.09 14.53 -5.40
CA ASN A 352 23.84 15.91 -5.03
C ASN A 352 24.84 16.24 -3.91
N ALA A 353 25.88 16.98 -4.25
CA ALA A 353 26.90 17.46 -3.30
C ALA A 353 26.53 18.84 -2.77
#